data_AF-A0A5B0MBA2-F1
#
_entry.id   AF-A0A5B0MBA2-F1
#
_cell.length_a   1.000
_cell.length_b   1.000
_cell.length_c   1.000
_cell.angle_alpha   90.00
_cell.angle_beta   90.00
_cell.angle_gamma   90.00
#
_symmetry.space_group_name_H-M   'P 1'
#
loop_
_entity.id
_entity.type
_entity.pdbx_description
1 polymer ?
#
loop_
_entity_poly.entity_id
_entity_poly.type
_entity_poly.pdbx_seq_one_letter_code
_entity_poly.pdbx_strand_id
1 'polypeptide(L)'
;MLGSLDCMHWEWKNCPTGWKGQYQGKEKVPTLVLEAVVSEDLWFWHAFFEMPGSHNDKNVLDASPLFQNLLNGNTPRCEYVVNGNTYTQGYYLADGIYPDWSTLIKTISKPQGLQRKYFAKMQEKVRKDVERGFGVLQAQFGIVARPALSWSHQKLQKVMRACIILHNMIVEDERDTPHDHVYDRISQSESTRPDATRSGDLSVFIRNYRTMRDSENHFALRDDLIAHLWTRKGQLEEDISEEEEPLPYPDDSSELDEEGSNSE
;
A
#
# COMPACT_ATOMS: atom_id res chain seq x y z
N MET A 1 -4.40 2.50 6.92
CA MET A 1 -3.57 2.42 5.71
C MET A 1 -4.39 1.77 4.61
N LEU A 2 -4.42 2.34 3.40
CA LEU A 2 -5.26 1.88 2.29
C LEU A 2 -4.54 0.93 1.32
N GLY A 3 -3.21 1.01 1.28
CA GLY A 3 -2.37 0.22 0.38
C GLY A 3 -1.06 0.94 0.09
N SER A 4 -0.20 0.29 -0.68
CA SER A 4 1.08 0.81 -1.14
C SER A 4 0.95 1.31 -2.57
N LEU A 5 1.37 2.55 -2.83
CA LEU A 5 1.32 3.25 -4.11
C LEU A 5 2.73 3.25 -4.72
N ASP A 6 2.83 2.81 -5.97
CA ASP A 6 4.08 2.88 -6.75
C ASP A 6 3.79 2.78 -8.25
N CYS A 7 4.81 3.03 -9.08
CA CYS A 7 4.75 2.85 -10.52
C CYS A 7 5.68 1.73 -11.01
N MET A 8 5.23 0.97 -12.01
CA MET A 8 6.09 0.09 -12.81
C MET A 8 6.15 0.55 -14.27
N HIS A 9 7.28 0.26 -14.92
CA HIS A 9 7.50 0.55 -16.33
C HIS A 9 7.43 -0.73 -17.16
N TRP A 10 6.58 -0.76 -18.18
CA TRP A 10 6.50 -1.85 -19.14
C TRP A 10 7.10 -1.45 -20.48
N GLU A 11 8.14 -2.15 -20.93
CA GLU A 11 8.83 -1.84 -22.18
C GLU A 11 7.91 -1.96 -23.39
N TRP A 12 7.94 -0.95 -24.27
CA TRP A 12 7.22 -0.92 -25.53
C TRP A 12 8.18 -1.07 -26.72
N LYS A 13 8.53 -2.32 -27.03
CA LYS A 13 9.50 -2.67 -28.07
C LYS A 13 9.11 -2.14 -29.45
N ASN A 14 7.82 -2.26 -29.80
CA ASN A 14 7.28 -1.79 -31.08
C ASN A 14 6.73 -0.35 -31.00
N CYS A 15 7.23 0.48 -30.09
CA CYS A 15 6.89 1.89 -30.03
C CYS A 15 7.24 2.57 -31.37
N PRO A 16 6.27 3.26 -32.01
CA PRO A 16 6.50 4.00 -33.25
C PRO A 16 7.67 5.00 -33.09
N THR A 17 8.54 5.10 -34.10
CA THR A 17 9.74 5.95 -34.06
C THR A 17 9.42 7.40 -33.69
N GLY A 18 8.31 7.95 -34.21
CA GLY A 18 7.88 9.33 -33.91
C GLY A 18 7.48 9.56 -32.45
N TRP A 19 7.22 8.50 -31.68
CA TRP A 19 6.82 8.59 -30.26
C TRP A 19 7.96 8.22 -29.31
N LYS A 20 9.02 7.55 -29.79
CA LYS A 20 10.10 7.03 -28.93
C LYS A 20 10.65 8.05 -27.95
N GLY A 21 10.89 9.29 -28.38
CA GLY A 21 11.41 10.35 -27.51
C GLY A 21 10.50 10.66 -26.31
N GLN A 22 9.18 10.65 -26.51
CA GLN A 22 8.21 10.91 -25.44
C GLN A 22 8.09 9.72 -24.47
N TYR A 23 8.26 8.49 -24.95
CA TYR A 23 8.10 7.28 -24.13
C TYR A 23 9.41 6.79 -23.52
N GLN A 24 10.55 7.38 -23.89
CA GLN A 24 11.86 7.00 -23.39
C GLN A 24 12.27 7.89 -22.22
N GLY A 25 12.19 7.36 -21.00
CA GLY A 25 12.65 8.02 -19.79
C GLY A 25 14.02 7.54 -19.32
N LYS A 26 14.13 7.35 -17.99
CA LYS A 26 15.35 6.86 -17.32
C LYS A 26 15.81 5.50 -17.83
N GLU A 27 14.86 4.65 -18.24
CA GLU A 27 15.09 3.28 -18.73
C GLU A 27 15.84 3.22 -20.08
N LYS A 28 16.01 4.35 -20.78
CA LYS A 28 16.65 4.44 -22.10
C LYS A 28 16.00 3.58 -23.21
N VAL A 29 14.87 2.96 -22.91
CA VAL A 29 13.97 2.31 -23.86
C VAL A 29 12.58 2.95 -23.75
N PRO A 30 11.75 2.92 -24.80
CA PRO A 30 10.36 3.35 -24.70
C PRO A 30 9.60 2.46 -23.73
N THR A 31 8.92 3.05 -22.75
CA THR A 31 8.11 2.32 -21.77
C THR A 31 6.75 2.99 -21.58
N LEU A 32 5.79 2.24 -21.05
CA LEU A 32 4.50 2.71 -20.58
C LEU A 32 4.44 2.55 -19.06
N VAL A 33 3.88 3.52 -18.36
CA VAL A 33 3.84 3.52 -16.89
C VAL A 33 2.50 3.00 -16.40
N LEU A 34 2.56 2.01 -15.49
CA LEU A 34 1.43 1.57 -14.67
C LEU A 34 1.62 2.14 -13.27
N GLU A 35 0.76 3.04 -12.84
CA GLU A 35 0.60 3.39 -11.42
C GLU A 35 -0.42 2.44 -10.79
N ALA A 36 -0.14 1.92 -9.61
CA ALA A 36 -1.08 1.05 -8.89
C ALA A 36 -1.07 1.29 -7.38
N VAL A 37 -2.22 0.98 -6.76
CA VAL A 37 -2.30 0.78 -5.31
C VAL A 37 -2.56 -0.69 -5.05
N VAL A 38 -1.70 -1.31 -4.25
CA VAL A 38 -1.76 -2.74 -3.92
C VAL A 38 -1.71 -2.96 -2.42
N SER A 39 -2.53 -3.88 -1.91
CA SER A 39 -2.51 -4.31 -0.51
C SER A 39 -1.64 -5.55 -0.29
N GLU A 40 -1.40 -5.90 0.98
CA GLU A 40 -0.56 -7.04 1.38
C GLU A 40 -0.99 -8.36 0.71
N ASP A 41 -2.29 -8.57 0.56
CA ASP A 41 -2.93 -9.72 -0.09
C ASP A 41 -2.92 -9.67 -1.63
N LEU A 42 -2.06 -8.82 -2.22
CA LEU A 42 -1.86 -8.63 -3.66
C LEU A 42 -3.05 -8.02 -4.42
N TRP A 43 -4.11 -7.58 -3.73
CA TRP A 43 -5.23 -6.95 -4.43
C TRP A 43 -4.85 -5.60 -5.03
N PHE A 44 -5.13 -5.42 -6.33
CA PHE A 44 -5.01 -4.12 -6.98
C PHE A 44 -6.29 -3.30 -6.78
N TRP A 45 -6.23 -2.29 -5.91
CA TRP A 45 -7.34 -1.36 -5.66
C TRP A 45 -7.45 -0.27 -6.72
N HIS A 46 -6.32 0.14 -7.28
CA HIS A 46 -6.21 1.16 -8.30
C HIS A 46 -5.17 0.74 -9.34
N ALA A 47 -5.44 1.08 -10.59
CA ALA A 47 -4.53 0.88 -11.70
C ALA A 47 -4.75 1.95 -12.77
N PHE A 48 -3.72 2.74 -13.07
CA PHE A 48 -3.72 3.75 -14.12
C PHE A 48 -2.56 3.50 -15.09
N PHE A 49 -2.88 3.16 -16.34
CA PHE A 49 -1.90 2.72 -17.34
C PHE A 49 -2.07 3.44 -18.67
N GLU A 50 -1.56 4.66 -18.75
CA GLU A 50 -1.64 5.49 -19.97
C GLU A 50 -0.38 6.33 -20.19
N MET A 51 0.40 6.57 -19.14
CA MET A 51 1.42 7.60 -19.16
C MET A 51 2.70 7.14 -19.89
N PRO A 52 3.36 8.06 -20.63
CA PRO A 52 4.64 7.76 -21.25
C PRO A 52 5.74 7.52 -20.22
N GLY A 53 6.66 6.61 -20.53
CA GLY A 53 7.81 6.26 -19.69
C GLY A 53 8.80 7.37 -19.34
N SER A 54 8.67 8.55 -19.96
CA SER A 54 9.40 9.76 -19.56
C SER A 54 8.83 10.42 -18.31
N HIS A 55 7.60 10.10 -17.92
CA HIS A 55 6.95 10.67 -16.74
C HIS A 55 7.47 9.95 -15.50
N ASN A 56 7.89 10.74 -14.51
CA ASN A 56 8.17 10.21 -13.19
C ASN A 56 6.85 10.02 -12.41
N ASP A 57 6.96 9.37 -11.27
CA ASP A 57 5.85 8.97 -10.40
C ASP A 57 4.98 10.16 -9.98
N LYS A 58 5.59 11.34 -9.74
CA LYS A 58 4.85 12.56 -9.43
C LYS A 58 4.01 13.06 -10.60
N ASN A 59 4.57 13.05 -11.81
CA ASN A 59 3.85 13.47 -13.00
C ASN A 59 2.70 12.51 -13.33
N VAL A 60 2.88 11.22 -13.06
CA VAL A 60 1.83 10.21 -13.20
C VAL A 60 0.73 10.44 -12.17
N LEU A 61 1.09 10.70 -10.91
CA LEU A 61 0.15 10.98 -9.83
C LEU A 61 -0.71 12.22 -10.12
N ASP A 62 -0.13 13.30 -10.64
CA ASP A 62 -0.86 14.53 -10.97
C ASP A 62 -1.87 14.32 -12.12
N ALA A 63 -1.65 13.33 -12.99
CA ALA A 63 -2.56 12.95 -14.09
C ALA A 63 -3.56 11.85 -13.71
N SER A 64 -3.28 11.11 -12.64
CA SER A 64 -4.03 9.92 -12.23
C SER A 64 -5.40 10.23 -11.63
N PRO A 65 -6.41 9.38 -11.90
CA PRO A 65 -7.71 9.49 -11.25
C PRO A 65 -7.73 8.96 -9.80
N LEU A 66 -6.58 8.54 -9.23
CA LEU A 66 -6.49 7.93 -7.89
C LEU A 66 -7.30 8.68 -6.81
N PHE A 67 -7.25 10.02 -6.83
CA PHE A 67 -7.94 10.85 -5.85
C PHE A 67 -9.29 11.40 -6.31
N GLN A 68 -9.80 11.01 -7.48
CA GLN A 68 -11.02 11.58 -8.05
C GLN A 68 -12.24 11.41 -7.12
N ASN A 69 -12.41 10.23 -6.53
CA ASN A 69 -13.49 9.98 -5.56
C ASN A 69 -13.33 10.84 -4.30
N LEU A 70 -12.11 11.03 -3.81
CA LEU A 70 -11.84 11.88 -2.64
C LEU A 70 -12.16 13.34 -2.94
N LEU A 71 -11.68 13.84 -4.07
CA LEU A 71 -11.90 15.22 -4.50
C LEU A 71 -13.39 15.52 -4.70
N ASN A 72 -14.16 14.54 -5.21
CA ASN A 72 -15.60 14.67 -5.39
C ASN A 72 -16.41 14.44 -4.09
N GLY A 73 -15.77 14.01 -2.99
CA GLY A 73 -16.45 13.71 -1.73
C GLY A 73 -17.23 12.39 -1.74
N ASN A 74 -16.90 11.48 -2.66
CA ASN A 74 -17.51 10.16 -2.81
C ASN A 74 -16.72 9.05 -2.10
N THR A 75 -15.68 9.38 -1.33
CA THR A 75 -14.93 8.38 -0.56
C THR A 75 -15.73 7.88 0.63
N PRO A 76 -15.60 6.59 0.99
CA PRO A 76 -16.11 6.06 2.25
C PRO A 76 -15.61 6.87 3.44
N ARG A 77 -16.43 6.95 4.48
CA ARG A 77 -15.97 7.47 5.77
C ARG A 77 -14.90 6.54 6.31
N CYS A 78 -13.73 7.10 6.60
CA CYS A 78 -12.65 6.45 7.31
C CYS A 78 -12.52 7.19 8.65
N GLU A 79 -12.35 6.46 9.75
CA GLU A 79 -12.05 7.07 11.05
C GLU A 79 -11.14 6.12 11.81
N TYR A 80 -9.98 6.62 12.24
CA TYR A 80 -9.01 5.84 12.98
C TYR A 80 -8.22 6.73 13.94
N VAL A 81 -7.67 6.12 14.99
CA VAL A 81 -6.91 6.83 16.03
C VAL A 81 -5.46 6.38 15.98
N VAL A 82 -4.53 7.33 15.93
CA VAL A 82 -3.08 7.09 16.02
C VAL A 82 -2.52 8.01 17.08
N ASN A 83 -1.80 7.45 18.05
CA ASN A 83 -1.14 8.23 19.11
C ASN A 83 -2.12 9.20 19.86
N GLY A 84 -3.38 8.80 20.02
CA GLY A 84 -4.43 9.61 20.66
C GLY A 84 -5.12 10.63 19.76
N ASN A 85 -4.65 10.84 18.53
CA ASN A 85 -5.23 11.77 17.57
C ASN A 85 -6.17 11.03 16.59
N THR A 86 -7.31 11.63 16.29
CA THR A 86 -8.31 11.06 15.37
C THR A 86 -8.10 11.60 13.96
N TYR A 87 -8.08 10.68 12.99
CA TYR A 87 -7.91 10.97 11.57
C TYR A 87 -9.10 10.44 10.80
N THR A 88 -9.62 11.24 9.88
CA THR A 88 -10.80 10.90 9.06
C THR A 88 -10.48 10.62 7.60
N GLN A 89 -9.21 10.73 7.23
CA GLN A 89 -8.72 10.56 5.87
C GLN A 89 -7.74 9.40 5.83
N GLY A 90 -8.05 8.39 5.02
CA GLY A 90 -7.14 7.29 4.77
C GLY A 90 -5.87 7.75 4.05
N TYR A 91 -4.79 6.98 4.23
CA TYR A 91 -3.50 7.25 3.62
C TYR A 91 -2.94 6.03 2.89
N TYR A 92 -2.15 6.29 1.85
CA TYR A 92 -1.35 5.31 1.10
C TYR A 92 0.11 5.38 1.56
N LEU A 93 0.81 4.25 1.53
CA LEU A 93 2.27 4.26 1.65
C LEU A 93 2.88 4.56 0.30
N ALA A 94 3.87 5.45 0.29
CA ALA A 94 4.55 5.85 -0.93
C ALA A 94 6.06 5.99 -0.68
N ASP A 95 6.84 6.13 -1.74
CA ASP A 95 8.27 6.39 -1.62
C ASP A 95 8.57 7.88 -1.27
N GLY A 96 9.85 8.23 -1.19
CA GLY A 96 10.27 9.58 -0.82
C GLY A 96 10.06 10.67 -1.88
N ILE A 97 9.86 10.32 -3.17
CA ILE A 97 9.76 11.31 -4.26
C ILE A 97 8.35 11.88 -4.41
N TYR A 98 7.35 11.22 -3.82
CA TYR A 98 5.99 11.72 -3.75
C TYR A 98 5.90 13.02 -2.92
N PRO A 99 4.86 13.85 -3.15
CA PRO A 99 4.68 15.09 -2.41
C PRO A 99 4.25 14.84 -0.95
N ASP A 100 4.44 15.84 -0.08
CA ASP A 100 4.02 15.82 1.33
C ASP A 100 2.50 16.06 1.46
N TRP A 101 1.70 15.15 0.91
CA TRP A 101 0.24 15.18 1.00
C TRP A 101 -0.23 14.41 2.24
N SER A 102 -1.30 14.87 2.89
CA SER A 102 -1.87 14.21 4.09
C SER A 102 -2.35 12.79 3.81
N THR A 103 -2.68 12.50 2.54
CA THR A 103 -3.07 11.17 2.04
C THR A 103 -1.90 10.25 1.69
N LEU A 104 -0.66 10.73 1.75
CA LEU A 104 0.54 9.95 1.39
C LEU A 104 1.50 9.91 2.57
N ILE A 105 1.86 8.71 3.03
CA ILE A 105 2.86 8.52 4.07
C ILE A 105 4.12 7.91 3.45
N LYS A 106 5.15 8.74 3.40
CA LYS A 106 6.41 8.46 2.73
C LYS A 106 7.43 7.86 3.69
N THR A 107 8.37 7.07 3.15
CA THR A 107 9.57 6.72 3.91
C THR A 107 10.37 7.99 4.26
N ILE A 108 11.13 7.93 5.35
CA ILE A 108 12.01 9.02 5.79
C ILE A 108 13.36 8.83 5.10
N SER A 109 13.75 9.77 4.24
CA SER A 109 15.10 9.76 3.68
C SER A 109 16.13 10.05 4.77
N LYS A 110 17.16 9.19 4.88
CA LYS A 110 18.26 9.30 5.86
C LYS A 110 17.77 9.49 7.32
N PRO A 111 17.00 8.52 7.86
CA PRO A 111 16.37 8.66 9.16
C PRO A 111 17.40 8.80 10.29
N GLN A 112 17.19 9.80 11.16
CA GLN A 112 18.02 10.07 12.34
C GLN A 112 17.32 9.60 13.62
N GLY A 113 18.08 8.95 14.51
CA GLY A 113 17.54 8.34 15.73
C GLY A 113 16.90 6.96 15.50
N LEU A 114 16.78 6.18 16.57
CA LEU A 114 16.30 4.79 16.51
C LEU A 114 14.84 4.70 16.07
N GLN A 115 13.97 5.58 16.57
CA GLN A 115 12.54 5.59 16.26
C GLN A 115 12.28 5.80 14.77
N ARG A 116 12.90 6.84 14.18
CA ARG A 116 12.75 7.15 12.75
C ARG A 116 13.36 6.07 11.86
N LYS A 117 14.48 5.46 12.28
CA LYS A 117 15.09 4.32 11.58
C LYS A 117 14.16 3.12 11.56
N TYR A 118 13.54 2.82 12.70
CA TYR A 118 12.58 1.73 12.82
C TYR A 118 11.34 1.99 11.96
N PHE A 119 10.78 3.20 12.03
CA PHE A 119 9.66 3.61 11.18
C PHE A 119 9.98 3.44 9.70
N ALA A 120 11.11 3.98 9.22
CA ALA A 120 11.50 3.87 7.82
C ALA A 120 11.64 2.41 7.38
N LYS A 121 12.27 1.56 8.21
CA LYS A 121 12.39 0.12 7.95
C LYS A 121 11.03 -0.56 7.82
N MET A 122 10.09 -0.27 8.71
CA MET A 122 8.76 -0.88 8.70
C MET A 122 7.90 -0.37 7.55
N GLN A 123 7.93 0.94 7.29
CA GLN A 123 7.24 1.54 6.16
C GLN A 123 7.74 0.93 4.85
N GLU A 124 9.06 0.83 4.65
CA GLU A 124 9.64 0.24 3.44
C GLU A 124 9.34 -1.25 3.33
N LYS A 125 9.26 -1.99 4.45
CA LYS A 125 8.85 -3.39 4.45
C LYS A 125 7.43 -3.56 3.91
N VAL A 126 6.48 -2.75 4.37
CA VAL A 126 5.08 -2.82 3.91
C VAL A 126 4.93 -2.24 2.50
N ARG A 127 5.70 -1.20 2.15
CA ARG A 127 5.70 -0.64 0.80
C ARG A 127 6.08 -1.68 -0.26
N LYS A 128 6.90 -2.69 0.09
CA LYS A 128 7.22 -3.81 -0.83
C LYS A 128 6.00 -4.61 -1.28
N ASP A 129 4.83 -4.46 -0.66
CA ASP A 129 3.61 -5.15 -1.10
C ASP A 129 3.23 -4.80 -2.55
N VAL A 130 3.40 -3.54 -2.98
CA VAL A 130 3.12 -3.15 -4.38
C VAL A 130 4.19 -3.64 -5.35
N GLU A 131 5.46 -3.62 -4.96
CA GLU A 131 6.55 -4.24 -5.72
C GLU A 131 6.31 -5.75 -5.89
N ARG A 132 5.83 -6.42 -4.84
CA ARG A 132 5.42 -7.84 -4.88
C ARG A 132 4.23 -8.03 -5.81
N GLY A 133 3.21 -7.17 -5.74
CA GLY A 133 2.06 -7.18 -6.64
C GLY A 133 2.48 -7.12 -8.11
N PHE A 134 3.38 -6.20 -8.47
CA PHE A 134 3.94 -6.13 -9.82
C PHE A 134 4.70 -7.38 -10.22
N GLY A 135 5.55 -7.92 -9.33
CA GLY A 135 6.30 -9.15 -9.58
C GLY A 135 5.39 -10.35 -9.84
N VAL A 136 4.31 -10.50 -9.05
CA VAL A 136 3.33 -11.58 -9.23
C VAL A 136 2.54 -11.39 -10.53
N LEU A 137 2.09 -10.17 -10.83
CA LEU A 137 1.41 -9.85 -12.10
C LEU A 137 2.27 -10.24 -13.31
N GLN A 138 3.58 -9.95 -13.27
CA GLN A 138 4.52 -10.34 -14.32
C GLN A 138 4.72 -11.86 -14.38
N ALA A 139 4.86 -12.53 -13.24
CA ALA A 139 5.05 -13.98 -13.17
C ALA A 139 3.83 -14.74 -13.70
N GLN A 140 2.63 -14.26 -13.38
CA GLN A 140 1.36 -14.87 -13.77
C GLN A 140 1.05 -14.65 -15.26
N PHE A 141 1.34 -13.45 -15.78
CA PHE A 141 1.03 -13.10 -17.17
C PHE A 141 2.30 -12.87 -17.97
N GLY A 142 2.74 -13.90 -18.69
CA GLY A 142 3.93 -13.84 -19.54
C GLY A 142 3.90 -12.75 -20.62
N ILE A 143 2.71 -12.20 -20.95
CA ILE A 143 2.58 -11.03 -21.82
C ILE A 143 3.08 -9.74 -21.17
N VAL A 144 2.94 -9.58 -19.85
CA VAL A 144 3.40 -8.41 -19.08
C VAL A 144 4.88 -8.53 -18.72
N ALA A 145 5.38 -9.75 -18.50
CA ALA A 145 6.81 -9.99 -18.24
C ALA A 145 7.73 -9.68 -19.44
N ARG A 146 7.19 -9.58 -20.65
CA ARG A 146 7.97 -9.39 -21.89
C ARG A 146 7.71 -8.01 -22.49
N PRO A 147 8.66 -7.44 -23.23
CA PRO A 147 8.43 -6.19 -23.95
C PRO A 147 7.22 -6.28 -24.87
N ALA A 148 6.38 -5.26 -24.81
CA ALA A 148 5.14 -5.15 -25.54
C ALA A 148 5.37 -5.08 -27.06
N LEU A 149 4.69 -5.96 -27.79
CA LEU A 149 4.84 -6.11 -29.25
C LEU A 149 3.72 -5.43 -30.07
N SER A 150 2.62 -5.02 -29.44
CA SER A 150 1.57 -4.29 -30.16
C SER A 150 2.08 -2.90 -30.55
N TRP A 151 1.77 -2.45 -31.77
CA TRP A 151 2.00 -1.07 -32.21
C TRP A 151 0.92 -0.09 -31.71
N SER A 152 -0.19 -0.61 -31.19
CA SER A 152 -1.32 0.19 -30.73
C SER A 152 -1.26 0.36 -29.22
N HIS A 153 -1.12 1.61 -28.77
CA HIS A 153 -1.22 2.01 -27.38
C HIS A 153 -2.54 1.54 -26.74
N GLN A 154 -3.68 1.79 -27.39
CA GLN A 154 -5.00 1.37 -26.90
C GLN A 154 -5.12 -0.15 -26.69
N LYS A 155 -4.48 -0.97 -27.53
CA LYS A 155 -4.45 -2.43 -27.31
C LYS A 155 -3.63 -2.79 -26.08
N LEU A 156 -2.49 -2.13 -25.87
CA LEU A 156 -1.67 -2.34 -24.68
C LEU A 156 -2.41 -1.98 -23.39
N GLN A 157 -3.19 -0.89 -23.42
CA GLN A 157 -4.06 -0.53 -22.30
C GLN A 157 -5.07 -1.61 -21.97
N LYS A 158 -5.75 -2.14 -22.99
CA LYS A 158 -6.71 -3.24 -22.81
C LYS A 158 -6.04 -4.51 -22.28
N VAL A 159 -4.84 -4.83 -22.75
CA VAL A 159 -4.06 -5.98 -22.27
C VAL A 159 -3.72 -5.81 -20.80
N MET A 160 -3.15 -4.67 -20.41
CA MET A 160 -2.77 -4.43 -19.01
C MET A 160 -3.99 -4.49 -18.08
N ARG A 161 -5.08 -3.81 -18.46
CA ARG A 161 -6.32 -3.83 -17.69
C ARG A 161 -6.91 -5.23 -17.56
N ALA A 162 -6.88 -6.03 -18.64
CA ALA A 162 -7.34 -7.41 -18.59
C ALA A 162 -6.47 -8.27 -17.64
N CYS A 163 -5.15 -8.10 -17.67
CA CYS A 163 -4.26 -8.83 -16.77
C CYS A 163 -4.55 -8.50 -15.29
N ILE A 164 -4.79 -7.23 -14.96
CA ILE A 164 -5.11 -6.80 -13.59
C ILE A 164 -6.47 -7.34 -13.13
N ILE A 165 -7.50 -7.31 -14.00
CA ILE A 165 -8.81 -7.89 -13.68
C ILE A 165 -8.69 -9.39 -13.43
N LEU A 166 -8.00 -10.12 -14.32
CA LEU A 166 -7.79 -11.55 -14.17
C LEU A 166 -6.94 -11.89 -12.94
N HIS A 167 -5.95 -11.05 -12.61
CA HIS A 167 -5.17 -11.17 -11.39
C HIS A 167 -6.07 -11.08 -10.16
N ASN A 168 -6.87 -10.02 -10.04
CA ASN A 168 -7.78 -9.84 -8.90
C ASN A 168 -8.81 -10.97 -8.82
N MET A 169 -9.34 -11.46 -9.95
CA MET A 169 -10.25 -12.63 -9.94
C MET A 169 -9.58 -13.89 -9.39
N ILE A 170 -8.30 -14.12 -9.70
CA ILE A 170 -7.55 -15.27 -9.19
C ILE A 170 -7.24 -15.08 -7.70
N VAL A 171 -6.83 -13.88 -7.30
CA VAL A 171 -6.64 -13.52 -5.90
C VAL A 171 -7.94 -13.66 -5.10
N GLU A 172 -9.10 -13.36 -5.68
CA GLU A 172 -10.42 -13.57 -5.06
C GLU A 172 -10.73 -15.07 -4.87
N ASP A 173 -10.49 -15.88 -5.90
CA ASP A 173 -10.74 -17.33 -5.89
C ASP A 173 -9.83 -18.08 -4.90
N GLU A 174 -8.57 -17.67 -4.78
CA GLU A 174 -7.58 -18.29 -3.89
C GLU A 174 -7.71 -17.84 -2.41
N ARG A 175 -8.62 -16.91 -2.09
CA ARG A 175 -8.83 -16.44 -0.70
C ARG A 175 -9.69 -17.43 0.09
N ASP A 176 -9.11 -17.96 1.17
CA ASP A 176 -9.82 -18.81 2.14
C ASP A 176 -10.83 -18.04 3.04
N THR A 177 -10.87 -16.71 2.99
CA THR A 177 -11.79 -15.89 3.82
C THR A 177 -12.39 -14.72 3.02
N PRO A 178 -13.71 -14.48 3.12
CA PRO A 178 -14.32 -13.26 2.58
C PRO A 178 -13.78 -12.06 3.38
N HIS A 179 -13.07 -11.15 2.72
CA HIS A 179 -12.78 -9.86 3.33
C HIS A 179 -14.01 -8.95 3.22
N ASP A 180 -14.45 -8.39 4.34
CA ASP A 180 -15.41 -7.29 4.37
C ASP A 180 -14.62 -5.99 4.17
N HIS A 181 -13.93 -5.83 3.04
CA HIS A 181 -13.32 -4.54 2.73
C HIS A 181 -14.46 -3.54 2.53
N VAL A 182 -14.45 -2.45 3.31
CA VAL A 182 -15.44 -1.36 3.19
C VAL A 182 -15.53 -0.83 1.74
N TYR A 183 -14.46 -0.99 0.96
CA TYR A 183 -14.38 -0.64 -0.45
C TYR A 183 -15.01 -1.66 -1.42
N ASP A 184 -15.12 -2.95 -1.08
CA ASP A 184 -15.76 -3.97 -1.94
C ASP A 184 -17.28 -3.79 -2.01
N ARG A 185 -17.90 -3.20 -0.98
CA ARG A 185 -19.35 -2.93 -1.00
C ARG A 185 -19.76 -1.90 -2.08
N ILE A 186 -18.82 -1.14 -2.65
CA ILE A 186 -19.08 -0.16 -3.69
C ILE A 186 -19.13 -0.81 -5.07
N SER A 187 -18.31 -1.84 -5.33
CA SER A 187 -18.33 -2.53 -6.63
C SER A 187 -19.66 -3.29 -6.87
N GLN A 188 -20.35 -3.69 -5.79
CA GLN A 188 -21.66 -4.35 -5.86
C GLN A 188 -22.87 -3.41 -5.83
N SER A 189 -22.74 -2.16 -5.36
CA SER A 189 -23.89 -1.26 -5.15
C SER A 189 -24.03 -0.12 -6.15
N GLU A 190 -23.03 0.18 -6.98
CA GLU A 190 -23.13 1.23 -7.97
C GLU A 190 -22.82 0.71 -9.38
N SER A 191 -23.87 0.56 -10.17
CA SER A 191 -23.78 0.58 -11.63
C SER A 191 -22.86 1.74 -12.03
N THR A 192 -21.83 1.45 -12.84
CA THR A 192 -20.88 2.38 -13.46
C THR A 192 -21.57 3.28 -14.51
N ARG A 193 -22.72 3.85 -14.16
CA ARG A 193 -23.33 4.96 -14.87
C ARG A 193 -22.89 6.23 -14.15
N PRO A 194 -22.09 7.11 -14.80
CA PRO A 194 -21.89 8.43 -14.25
C PRO A 194 -23.26 9.08 -14.09
N ASP A 195 -23.62 9.43 -12.86
CA ASP A 195 -24.82 10.19 -12.59
C ASP A 195 -24.62 11.60 -13.17
N ALA A 196 -25.17 11.80 -14.38
CA ALA A 196 -25.05 13.03 -15.15
C ALA A 196 -25.71 14.24 -14.46
N THR A 197 -26.37 14.05 -13.31
CA THR A 197 -27.07 15.12 -12.57
C THR A 197 -26.29 15.67 -11.37
N ARG A 198 -25.23 14.99 -10.90
CA ARG A 198 -24.37 15.52 -9.84
C ARG A 198 -23.29 16.42 -10.44
N SER A 199 -23.62 17.69 -10.64
CA SER A 199 -22.60 18.73 -10.73
C SER A 199 -21.84 18.74 -9.41
N GLY A 200 -20.59 18.28 -9.41
CA GLY A 200 -19.75 18.29 -8.22
C GLY A 200 -19.65 19.71 -7.68
N ASP A 201 -20.04 19.91 -6.43
CA ASP A 201 -19.95 21.21 -5.78
C ASP A 201 -18.48 21.65 -5.78
N LEU A 202 -18.17 22.68 -6.56
CA LEU A 202 -16.82 23.23 -6.69
C LEU A 202 -16.23 23.60 -5.32
N SER A 203 -17.07 23.99 -4.36
CA SER A 203 -16.63 24.30 -3.00
C SER A 203 -16.16 23.05 -2.24
N VAL A 204 -16.86 21.91 -2.42
CA VAL A 204 -16.45 20.61 -1.87
C VAL A 204 -15.14 20.17 -2.50
N PHE A 205 -15.01 20.30 -3.83
CA PHE A 205 -13.77 19.98 -4.54
C PHE A 205 -12.59 20.80 -4.02
N ILE A 206 -12.72 22.13 -3.94
CA ILE A 206 -11.65 23.02 -3.47
C ILE A 206 -11.26 22.69 -2.03
N ARG A 207 -12.24 22.43 -1.15
CA ARG A 207 -11.99 22.02 0.23
C ARG A 207 -11.21 20.72 0.29
N ASN A 208 -11.70 19.67 -0.36
CA ASN A 208 -11.09 18.35 -0.32
C ASN A 208 -9.69 18.37 -0.95
N TYR A 209 -9.50 19.15 -2.02
CA TYR A 209 -8.19 19.37 -2.64
C TYR A 209 -7.18 20.00 -1.67
N ARG A 210 -7.59 21.02 -0.90
CA ARG A 210 -6.74 21.63 0.12
C ARG A 210 -6.42 20.65 1.25
N THR A 211 -7.42 19.96 1.76
CA THR A 211 -7.24 18.97 2.85
C THR A 211 -6.32 17.83 2.43
N MET A 212 -6.47 17.31 1.21
CA MET A 212 -5.63 16.24 0.66
C MET A 212 -4.15 16.64 0.54
N ARG A 213 -3.88 17.91 0.19
CA ARG A 213 -2.52 18.44 -0.02
C ARG A 213 -1.95 19.14 1.22
N ASP A 214 -2.58 18.96 2.38
CA ASP A 214 -2.17 19.59 3.62
C ASP A 214 -0.88 18.96 4.17
N SER A 215 0.22 19.71 4.07
CA SER A 215 1.53 19.27 4.53
C SER A 215 1.65 19.25 6.06
N GLU A 216 0.90 20.10 6.77
CA GLU A 216 0.93 20.09 8.25
C GLU A 216 0.31 18.80 8.75
N ASN A 217 -0.85 18.42 8.21
CA ASN A 217 -1.49 17.14 8.52
C ASN A 217 -0.65 15.94 8.06
N HIS A 218 0.07 16.04 6.94
CA HIS A 218 1.05 15.02 6.54
C HIS A 218 2.10 14.77 7.63
N PHE A 219 2.75 15.85 8.12
CA PHE A 219 3.80 15.71 9.12
C PHE A 219 3.25 15.28 10.50
N ALA A 220 2.08 15.78 10.90
CA ALA A 220 1.41 15.37 12.12
C ALA A 220 1.11 13.86 12.12
N LEU A 221 0.44 13.37 11.06
CA LEU A 221 0.12 11.95 10.93
C LEU A 221 1.39 11.09 10.88
N ARG A 222 2.43 11.53 10.15
CA ARG A 222 3.69 10.79 10.08
C ARG A 222 4.35 10.69 11.45
N ASP A 223 4.45 11.79 12.19
CA ASP A 223 5.13 11.81 13.48
C ASP A 223 4.32 11.00 14.53
N ASP A 224 2.99 11.02 14.46
CA ASP A 224 2.13 10.14 15.25
C ASP A 224 2.32 8.65 14.90
N LEU A 225 2.45 8.31 13.62
CA LEU A 225 2.73 6.94 13.20
C LEU A 225 4.13 6.48 13.66
N ILE A 226 5.14 7.36 13.65
CA ILE A 226 6.47 7.07 14.18
C ILE A 226 6.37 6.74 15.67
N ALA A 227 5.69 7.58 16.45
CA ALA A 227 5.50 7.37 17.88
C ALA A 227 4.71 6.09 18.15
N HIS A 228 3.60 5.88 17.45
CA HIS A 228 2.73 4.71 17.60
C HIS A 228 3.47 3.40 17.32
N LEU A 229 4.21 3.34 16.21
CA LEU A 229 4.99 2.15 15.86
C LEU A 229 6.14 1.89 16.84
N TRP A 230 6.75 2.95 17.38
CA TRP A 230 7.78 2.79 18.40
C TRP A 230 7.24 2.26 19.72
N THR A 231 6.11 2.80 20.20
CA THR A 231 5.45 2.30 21.41
C THR A 231 5.05 0.83 21.26
N ARG A 232 4.46 0.45 20.12
CA ARG A 232 4.13 -0.95 19.82
C ARG A 232 5.35 -1.87 19.80
N LYS A 233 6.50 -1.38 19.34
CA LYS A 233 7.75 -2.16 19.36
C LYS A 233 8.18 -2.49 20.79
N GLY A 234 8.10 -1.52 21.70
CA GLY A 234 8.44 -1.71 23.11
C GLY A 234 7.55 -2.73 23.80
N GLN A 235 6.23 -2.64 23.57
CA GLN A 235 5.25 -3.60 24.10
C GLN A 235 5.54 -5.03 23.64
N LEU A 236 5.83 -5.23 22.35
CA LEU A 236 6.19 -6.55 21.83
C LEU A 236 7.48 -7.11 22.42
N GLU A 237 8.44 -6.26 22.81
CA GLU A 237 9.69 -6.69 23.45
C GLU A 237 9.47 -7.01 24.94
N GLU A 238 8.52 -6.35 25.60
CA GLU A 238 8.09 -6.64 26.98
C GLU A 238 7.27 -7.94 27.04
N ASP A 239 6.29 -8.13 26.15
CA ASP A 239 5.44 -9.35 26.08
C ASP A 239 6.27 -10.63 25.88
N ILE A 240 7.33 -10.57 25.06
CA ILE A 240 8.24 -11.72 24.84
C ILE A 240 9.09 -12.00 26.11
N SER A 241 9.43 -10.97 26.88
CA SER A 241 10.22 -11.12 28.10
C SER A 241 9.40 -11.64 29.29
N GLU A 242 8.09 -11.40 29.31
CA GLU A 242 7.17 -11.93 30.33
C GLU A 242 6.81 -13.41 30.09
N GLU A 243 6.87 -13.91 28.86
CA GLU A 243 6.69 -15.35 28.55
C GLU A 243 7.92 -16.22 28.89
N GLU A 244 9.09 -15.62 29.13
CA GLU A 244 10.33 -16.31 29.54
C GLU A 244 10.59 -16.28 31.07
N GLU A 245 9.56 -16.12 31.93
CA GLU A 245 9.76 -16.36 33.37
C GLU A 245 10.10 -17.85 33.63
N PRO A 246 11.27 -18.18 34.20
CA PRO A 246 11.63 -19.56 34.48
C PRO A 246 10.69 -20.13 35.53
N LEU A 247 10.05 -21.26 35.23
CA LEU A 247 9.29 -22.03 36.21
C LEU A 247 10.12 -22.21 37.49
N PRO A 248 9.55 -21.96 38.68
CA PRO A 248 10.28 -22.14 39.92
C PRO A 248 10.75 -23.59 40.02
N TYR A 249 12.06 -23.76 40.20
CA TYR A 249 12.66 -25.07 40.45
C TYR A 249 11.93 -25.75 41.61
N PRO A 250 11.55 -27.05 41.50
CA PRO A 250 11.00 -27.78 42.62
C PRO A 250 12.00 -27.77 43.77
N ASP A 251 11.56 -27.26 44.92
CA ASP A 251 12.25 -27.36 46.20
C ASP A 251 12.31 -28.84 46.59
N ASP A 252 13.47 -29.46 46.39
CA ASP A 252 13.74 -30.83 46.83
C ASP A 252 14.12 -30.81 48.32
N SER A 253 13.13 -30.52 49.15
CA SER A 253 13.18 -30.74 50.59
C SER A 253 12.25 -31.89 50.93
N SER A 254 12.64 -33.10 50.55
CA SER A 254 12.07 -34.33 51.12
C SER A 254 12.62 -34.55 52.53
N GLU A 255 11.96 -33.97 53.53
CA GLU A 255 11.78 -34.63 54.83
C GLU A 255 10.95 -35.88 54.59
N LEU A 256 11.41 -37.06 55.01
CA LEU A 256 10.57 -38.19 55.45
C LEU A 256 11.45 -39.19 56.24
N ASP A 257 11.47 -38.96 57.54
CA ASP A 257 11.14 -39.89 58.63
C ASP A 257 11.80 -41.27 58.75
N GLU A 258 12.46 -41.40 59.90
CA GLU A 258 12.77 -42.63 60.61
C GLU A 258 11.50 -43.44 60.92
N GLU A 259 11.46 -44.71 60.53
CA GLU A 259 10.85 -45.76 61.35
C GLU A 259 11.74 -47.01 61.33
N GLY A 260 12.24 -47.37 62.52
CA GLY A 260 12.91 -48.65 62.74
C GLY A 260 11.91 -49.76 63.09
N SER A 261 12.32 -51.02 62.89
CA SER A 261 12.17 -52.14 63.85
C SER A 261 12.50 -53.50 63.22
N ASN A 262 13.58 -54.11 63.75
CA ASN A 262 13.83 -55.51 64.15
C ASN A 262 13.70 -56.76 63.24
N SER A 263 14.70 -57.64 63.49
CA SER A 263 14.72 -59.12 63.56
C SER A 263 14.51 -59.91 62.25
N GLU A 264 15.28 -60.93 61.86
CA GLU A 264 16.27 -61.86 62.48
C GLU A 264 17.47 -62.09 61.53
#